data_AF-A0A239P2U7-F1
#
_entry.id   AF-A0A239P2U7-F1
#
_cell.length_a   1.000
_cell.length_b   1.000
_cell.length_c   1.000
_cell.angle_alpha   90.00
_cell.angle_beta   90.00
_cell.angle_gamma   90.00
#
_symmetry.space_group_name_H-M   'P 1'
#
loop_
_entity.id
_entity.type
_entity.pdbx_description
1 polymer ?
#
loop_
_entity_poly.entity_id
_entity_poly.type
_entity_poly.pdbx_seq_one_letter_code
_entity_poly.pdbx_strand_id
1 'polypeptide(L)'
;MQREAANVRSEWLGHLLSTEPADRPAAEAAISEFYRLIGLGPPRFHWVASPVAAVETVPPGVRALEAPDRFQDWPLPPRFRRLLGELTVELEAAVGRGHPQVGLIAGQLVRSPLMNSVRSTLRVALRSEHEVRERGVDWHAAWCLSRVAYFDAIRRTSGVVFTAEQQRLLDLWATLVRSCGWWWPREDVCTVSERPVELHTEVWDDDGLVRLHRADGPALRFGDGWDVHAWHGTRVPSWVIDAPDVGRIEREANVEVRRCAIESIGWGDYIDRAGLRLVAVAPDPGNPGSELRLYDLRDRTRVLLAVNGSVERDGHRRRYGLTVPDGIADPVAAAGWTYGLSADQYARLVRRT
;
A
#
# COMPACT_ATOMS: atom_id res chain seq x y z
N MET A 1 23.21 10.05 -12.15
CA MET A 1 22.16 9.01 -12.19
C MET A 1 21.40 8.89 -10.87
N GLN A 2 22.03 8.53 -9.74
CA GLN A 2 21.32 8.29 -8.46
C GLN A 2 20.46 9.48 -7.98
N ARG A 3 21.03 10.70 -7.97
CA ARG A 3 20.28 11.92 -7.59
C ARG A 3 19.05 12.14 -8.46
N GLU A 4 19.20 11.97 -9.77
CA GLU A 4 18.10 12.17 -10.71
C GLU A 4 17.05 11.05 -10.61
N ALA A 5 17.46 9.81 -10.38
CA ALA A 5 16.53 8.72 -10.08
C ALA A 5 15.72 9.00 -8.80
N ALA A 6 16.33 9.57 -7.76
CA ALA A 6 15.64 10.00 -6.55
C ALA A 6 14.67 11.16 -6.81
N ASN A 7 15.03 12.12 -7.67
CA ASN A 7 14.11 13.20 -8.09
C ASN A 7 12.89 12.63 -8.82
N VAL A 8 13.10 11.76 -9.80
CA VAL A 8 12.02 11.09 -10.55
C VAL A 8 11.14 10.28 -9.59
N ARG A 9 11.73 9.51 -8.68
CA ARG A 9 10.98 8.77 -7.65
C ARG A 9 10.11 9.71 -6.81
N SER A 10 10.66 10.84 -6.35
CA SER A 10 9.94 11.80 -5.51
C SER A 10 8.81 12.49 -6.28
N GLU A 11 9.03 12.87 -7.54
CA GLU A 11 8.02 13.45 -8.43
C GLU A 11 6.84 12.49 -8.63
N TRP A 12 7.12 11.24 -9.01
CA TRP A 12 6.09 10.24 -9.24
C TRP A 12 5.41 9.77 -7.95
N LEU A 13 6.10 9.79 -6.82
CA LEU A 13 5.47 9.59 -5.51
C LEU A 13 4.49 10.73 -5.19
N GLY A 14 4.83 11.99 -5.51
CA GLY A 14 3.92 13.12 -5.39
C GLY A 14 2.63 12.93 -6.20
N HIS A 15 2.74 12.42 -7.44
CA HIS A 15 1.55 12.09 -8.24
C HIS A 15 0.72 10.94 -7.65
N LEU A 16 1.36 9.92 -7.06
CA LEU A 16 0.68 8.82 -6.39
C LEU A 16 -0.14 9.28 -5.19
N LEU A 17 0.39 10.25 -4.43
CA LEU A 17 -0.19 10.74 -3.17
C LEU A 17 -1.02 12.02 -3.35
N SER A 18 -1.21 12.48 -4.59
CA SER A 18 -1.94 13.71 -4.88
C SER A 18 -3.40 13.60 -4.44
N THR A 19 -3.86 14.62 -3.73
CA THR A 19 -5.26 14.83 -3.36
C THR A 19 -5.89 16.00 -4.12
N GLU A 20 -5.18 16.55 -5.11
CA GLU A 20 -5.74 17.57 -6.00
C GLU A 20 -6.85 16.97 -6.87
N PRO A 21 -7.89 17.75 -7.25
CA PRO A 21 -8.93 17.28 -8.16
C PRO A 21 -8.37 16.66 -9.44
N ALA A 22 -9.11 15.71 -10.03
CA ALA A 22 -8.70 15.15 -11.31
C ALA A 22 -8.69 16.23 -12.41
N ASP A 23 -7.66 16.22 -13.26
CA ASP A 23 -7.64 16.98 -14.51
C ASP A 23 -8.50 16.20 -15.52
N ARG A 24 -9.82 16.44 -15.46
CA ARG A 24 -10.77 15.72 -16.31
C ARG A 24 -10.47 15.90 -17.79
N PRO A 25 -10.26 17.12 -18.33
CA PRO A 25 -9.94 17.29 -19.75
C PRO A 25 -8.72 16.49 -20.20
N ALA A 26 -7.63 16.50 -19.43
CA ALA A 26 -6.43 15.74 -19.79
C ALA A 26 -6.64 14.22 -19.69
N ALA A 27 -7.37 13.74 -18.67
CA ALA A 27 -7.72 12.33 -18.54
C ALA A 27 -8.60 11.85 -19.70
N GLU A 28 -9.64 12.61 -20.04
CA GLU A 28 -10.56 12.28 -21.14
C GLU A 28 -9.84 12.28 -22.50
N ALA A 29 -8.97 13.26 -22.74
CA ALA A 29 -8.15 13.30 -23.95
C ALA A 29 -7.22 12.09 -24.05
N ALA A 30 -6.54 11.73 -22.94
CA ALA A 30 -5.62 10.61 -22.91
C ALA A 30 -6.34 9.26 -23.10
N ILE A 31 -7.45 9.03 -22.38
CA ILE A 31 -8.26 7.82 -22.52
C ILE A 31 -8.83 7.73 -23.94
N SER A 32 -9.34 8.83 -24.50
CA SER A 32 -9.85 8.86 -25.88
C SER A 32 -8.80 8.39 -26.88
N GLU A 33 -7.54 8.83 -26.71
CA GLU A 33 -6.45 8.39 -27.57
C GLU A 33 -6.11 6.92 -27.39
N PHE A 34 -6.14 6.39 -26.16
CA PHE A 34 -6.01 4.96 -25.94
C PHE A 34 -7.11 4.16 -26.68
N TYR A 35 -8.36 4.62 -26.67
CA TYR A 35 -9.43 3.96 -27.43
C TYR A 35 -9.13 3.96 -28.94
N ARG A 36 -8.62 5.07 -29.48
CA ARG A 36 -8.21 5.14 -30.90
C ARG A 36 -7.09 4.17 -31.23
N LEU A 37 -6.11 4.00 -30.34
CA LEU A 37 -5.01 3.04 -30.52
C LEU A 37 -5.48 1.58 -30.61
N ILE A 38 -6.63 1.24 -30.03
CA ILE A 38 -7.26 -0.07 -30.18
C ILE A 38 -8.37 -0.08 -31.25
N GLY A 39 -8.43 0.94 -32.12
CA GLY A 39 -9.37 1.01 -33.24
C GLY A 39 -10.81 1.34 -32.85
N LEU A 40 -11.02 1.99 -31.70
CA LEU A 40 -12.33 2.44 -31.24
C LEU A 40 -12.44 3.97 -31.29
N GLY A 41 -13.68 4.48 -31.33
CA GLY A 41 -13.96 5.89 -31.10
C GLY A 41 -13.78 6.28 -29.63
N PRO A 42 -13.71 7.58 -29.32
CA PRO A 42 -13.67 8.05 -27.92
C PRO A 42 -14.94 7.60 -27.17
N PRO A 43 -14.81 7.09 -25.94
CA PRO A 43 -15.97 6.68 -25.15
C PRO A 43 -16.70 7.91 -24.59
N ARG A 44 -17.93 7.72 -24.11
CA ARG A 44 -18.53 8.68 -23.17
C ARG A 44 -17.86 8.54 -21.81
N PHE A 45 -17.68 9.64 -21.09
CA PHE A 45 -17.07 9.62 -19.76
C PHE A 45 -18.12 9.65 -18.66
N HIS A 46 -17.98 8.75 -17.69
CA HIS A 46 -18.76 8.74 -16.46
C HIS A 46 -17.84 8.95 -15.26
N TRP A 47 -17.85 10.18 -14.74
CA TRP A 47 -17.06 10.52 -13.56
C TRP A 47 -17.78 10.14 -12.27
N VAL A 48 -17.07 9.45 -11.38
CA VAL A 48 -17.56 9.06 -10.06
C VAL A 48 -16.64 9.62 -8.97
N ALA A 49 -17.21 9.85 -7.79
CA ALA A 49 -16.48 10.45 -6.67
C ALA A 49 -15.46 9.51 -6.03
N SER A 50 -15.63 8.18 -6.17
CA SER A 50 -14.73 7.18 -5.61
C SER A 50 -14.70 5.88 -6.44
N PRO A 51 -13.68 5.03 -6.24
CA PRO A 51 -13.62 3.71 -6.85
C PRO A 51 -14.78 2.79 -6.45
N VAL A 52 -15.32 2.93 -5.23
CA VAL A 52 -16.48 2.14 -4.80
C VAL A 52 -17.72 2.57 -5.58
N ALA A 53 -17.92 3.88 -5.76
CA ALA A 53 -18.99 4.37 -6.61
C ALA A 53 -18.87 3.86 -8.06
N ALA A 54 -17.66 3.61 -8.58
CA ALA A 54 -17.46 3.04 -9.92
C ALA A 54 -18.01 1.61 -10.07
N VAL A 55 -17.99 0.83 -8.99
CA VAL A 55 -18.46 -0.56 -8.96
C VAL A 55 -19.97 -0.61 -8.67
N GLU A 56 -20.45 0.26 -7.79
CA GLU A 56 -21.85 0.29 -7.37
C GLU A 56 -22.77 0.97 -8.39
N THR A 57 -22.24 1.88 -9.20
CA THR A 57 -23.01 2.56 -10.24
C THR A 57 -22.86 1.88 -11.59
N VAL A 58 -23.98 1.59 -12.26
CA VAL A 58 -24.00 1.17 -13.66
C VAL A 58 -24.35 2.39 -14.51
N PRO A 59 -23.41 2.94 -15.31
CA PRO A 59 -23.71 4.04 -16.20
C PRO A 59 -24.85 3.71 -17.18
N PRO A 60 -25.68 4.68 -17.58
CA PRO A 60 -26.69 4.47 -18.60
C PRO A 60 -26.07 4.01 -19.94
N GLY A 61 -26.63 2.95 -20.51
CA GLY A 61 -26.18 2.38 -21.79
C GLY A 61 -25.05 1.36 -21.70
N VAL A 62 -24.71 0.87 -20.50
CA VAL A 62 -23.77 -0.24 -20.33
C VAL A 62 -24.40 -1.55 -20.79
N ARG A 63 -23.64 -2.34 -21.55
CA ARG A 63 -24.06 -3.65 -22.04
C ARG A 63 -24.06 -4.67 -20.89
N ALA A 64 -24.96 -5.65 -20.94
CA ALA A 64 -25.06 -6.68 -19.90
C ALA A 64 -23.78 -7.52 -19.73
N LEU A 65 -23.00 -7.72 -20.80
CA LEU A 65 -21.68 -8.38 -20.75
C LEU A 65 -20.66 -7.58 -19.93
N GLU A 66 -20.88 -6.28 -19.84
CA GLU A 66 -20.04 -5.34 -19.13
C GLU A 66 -20.68 -4.97 -17.78
N ALA A 67 -21.55 -5.79 -17.19
CA ALA A 67 -21.99 -5.52 -15.81
C ALA A 67 -20.77 -5.54 -14.85
N PRO A 68 -20.77 -4.72 -13.76
CA PRO A 68 -19.66 -4.69 -12.78
C PRO A 68 -19.23 -6.08 -12.31
N ASP A 69 -20.22 -6.94 -11.98
CA ASP A 69 -20.04 -8.30 -11.51
C ASP A 69 -19.42 -9.28 -12.53
N ARG A 70 -19.20 -8.84 -13.77
CA ARG A 70 -18.59 -9.60 -14.86
C ARG A 70 -17.29 -8.99 -15.35
N PHE A 71 -16.57 -8.23 -14.51
CA PHE A 71 -15.33 -7.55 -14.89
C PHE A 71 -14.32 -8.41 -15.67
N GLN A 72 -14.17 -9.68 -15.28
CA GLN A 72 -13.29 -10.64 -15.94
C GLN A 72 -13.66 -10.95 -17.41
N ASP A 73 -14.93 -10.76 -17.78
CA ASP A 73 -15.48 -11.04 -19.10
C ASP A 73 -15.53 -9.79 -20.00
N TRP A 74 -15.10 -8.62 -19.48
CA TRP A 74 -15.13 -7.39 -20.25
C TRP A 74 -14.14 -7.46 -21.43
N PRO A 75 -14.55 -7.01 -22.63
CA PRO A 75 -13.74 -7.16 -23.83
C PRO A 75 -12.54 -6.20 -23.90
N LEU A 76 -12.62 -5.04 -23.25
CA LEU A 76 -11.60 -3.99 -23.39
C LEU A 76 -10.37 -4.14 -22.50
N PRO A 77 -10.45 -4.49 -21.20
CA PRO A 77 -9.26 -4.61 -20.36
C PRO A 77 -8.17 -5.53 -20.94
N PRO A 78 -8.47 -6.71 -21.53
CA PRO A 78 -7.44 -7.53 -22.18
C PRO A 78 -6.78 -6.85 -23.40
N ARG A 79 -7.55 -6.12 -24.22
CA ARG A 79 -7.02 -5.43 -25.42
C ARG A 79 -6.05 -4.32 -25.06
N PHE A 80 -6.39 -3.52 -24.06
CA PHE A 80 -5.50 -2.49 -23.55
C PHE A 80 -4.28 -3.05 -22.82
N ARG A 81 -4.44 -4.14 -22.04
CA ARG A 81 -3.30 -4.82 -21.41
C ARG A 81 -2.31 -5.30 -22.47
N ARG A 82 -2.80 -5.81 -23.60
CA ARG A 82 -1.98 -6.18 -24.74
C ARG A 82 -1.24 -4.98 -25.33
N LEU A 83 -1.94 -3.88 -25.65
CA LEU A 83 -1.33 -2.65 -26.17
C LEU A 83 -0.19 -2.15 -25.28
N LEU A 84 -0.42 -2.04 -23.97
CA LEU A 84 0.61 -1.59 -23.03
C LEU A 84 1.73 -2.62 -22.83
N GLY A 85 1.40 -3.91 -22.89
CA GLY A 85 2.37 -4.99 -22.81
C GLY A 85 3.33 -4.97 -23.99
N GLU A 86 2.81 -4.81 -25.21
CA GLU A 86 3.59 -4.67 -26.44
C GLU A 86 4.52 -3.44 -26.36
N LEU A 87 3.98 -2.27 -25.98
CA LEU A 87 4.79 -1.06 -25.74
C LEU A 87 5.90 -1.30 -24.70
N THR A 88 5.58 -1.94 -23.58
CA THR A 88 6.54 -2.23 -22.52
C THR A 88 7.67 -3.11 -23.04
N VAL A 89 7.36 -4.17 -23.79
CA VAL A 89 8.36 -5.08 -24.37
C VAL A 89 9.27 -4.34 -25.34
N GLU A 90 8.71 -3.47 -26.19
CA GLU A 90 9.50 -2.68 -27.14
C GLU A 90 10.45 -1.70 -26.44
N LEU A 91 9.96 -1.02 -25.40
CA LEU A 91 10.77 -0.10 -24.59
C LEU A 91 11.86 -0.85 -23.84
N GLU A 92 11.55 -1.96 -23.17
CA GLU A 92 12.53 -2.80 -22.48
C GLU A 92 13.59 -3.33 -23.44
N ALA A 93 13.21 -3.74 -24.65
CA ALA A 93 14.15 -4.17 -25.67
C ALA A 93 15.09 -3.03 -26.11
N ALA A 94 14.60 -1.79 -26.21
CA ALA A 94 15.43 -0.62 -26.48
C ALA A 94 16.43 -0.34 -25.34
N VAL A 95 15.99 -0.43 -24.08
CA VAL A 95 16.87 -0.30 -22.90
C VAL A 95 17.92 -1.40 -22.88
N GLY A 96 17.53 -2.66 -23.12
CA GLY A 96 18.41 -3.81 -23.09
C GLY A 96 19.50 -3.79 -24.16
N ARG A 97 19.20 -3.28 -25.36
CA ARG A 97 20.18 -3.16 -26.46
C ARG A 97 21.23 -2.07 -26.21
N GLY A 98 20.84 -0.95 -25.62
CA GLY A 98 21.73 0.20 -25.44
C GLY A 98 22.46 0.20 -24.10
N HIS A 99 21.73 -0.05 -23.01
CA HIS A 99 22.18 0.28 -21.65
C HIS A 99 21.57 -0.65 -20.57
N PRO A 100 21.84 -1.97 -20.58
CA PRO A 100 21.19 -2.92 -19.67
C PRO A 100 21.44 -2.62 -18.18
N GLN A 101 22.62 -2.12 -17.82
CA GLN A 101 22.96 -1.75 -16.45
C GLN A 101 22.14 -0.56 -15.94
N VAL A 102 21.84 0.40 -16.82
CA VAL A 102 20.99 1.54 -16.49
C VAL A 102 19.57 1.07 -16.19
N GLY A 103 19.06 0.11 -16.97
CA GLY A 103 17.77 -0.54 -16.72
C GLY A 103 17.71 -1.18 -15.32
N LEU A 104 18.74 -1.92 -14.92
CA LEU A 104 18.80 -2.52 -13.59
C LEU A 104 18.79 -1.47 -12.47
N ILE A 105 19.63 -0.43 -12.60
CA ILE A 105 19.73 0.63 -11.59
C ILE A 105 18.42 1.42 -11.49
N ALA A 106 17.81 1.82 -12.61
CA ALA A 106 16.51 2.51 -12.59
C ALA A 106 15.39 1.61 -12.03
N GLY A 107 15.46 0.30 -12.29
CA GLY A 107 14.58 -0.70 -11.71
C GLY A 107 14.67 -0.71 -10.17
N GLN A 108 15.88 -0.68 -9.62
CA GLN A 108 16.13 -0.69 -8.17
C GLN A 108 15.80 0.65 -7.51
N LEU A 109 16.23 1.77 -8.11
CA LEU A 109 16.12 3.09 -7.47
C LEU A 109 14.74 3.74 -7.63
N VAL A 110 14.00 3.39 -8.69
CA VAL A 110 12.72 4.04 -9.03
C VAL A 110 11.55 3.06 -9.04
N ARG A 111 11.64 2.02 -9.88
CA ARG A 111 10.50 1.13 -10.13
C ARG A 111 10.10 0.34 -8.89
N SER A 112 11.04 -0.35 -8.26
CA SER A 112 10.76 -1.21 -7.10
C SER A 112 10.21 -0.41 -5.92
N PRO A 113 10.79 0.75 -5.55
CA PRO A 113 10.24 1.55 -4.48
C PRO A 113 8.81 2.02 -4.76
N LEU A 114 8.55 2.61 -5.93
CA LEU A 114 7.21 3.08 -6.28
C LEU A 114 6.19 1.94 -6.38
N MET A 115 6.60 0.77 -6.89
CA MET A 115 5.74 -0.40 -6.93
C MET A 115 5.33 -0.84 -5.52
N ASN A 116 6.26 -0.81 -4.56
CA ASN A 116 5.95 -1.15 -3.17
C ASN A 116 5.06 -0.10 -2.52
N SER A 117 5.30 1.20 -2.76
CA SER A 117 4.41 2.27 -2.28
C SER A 117 2.98 2.12 -2.82
N VAL A 118 2.80 1.91 -4.12
CA VAL A 118 1.48 1.65 -4.73
C VAL A 118 0.78 0.44 -4.07
N ARG A 119 1.54 -0.62 -3.81
CA ARG A 119 1.04 -1.86 -3.21
C ARG A 119 0.62 -1.71 -1.75
N SER A 120 1.26 -0.79 -1.03
CA SER A 120 1.03 -0.50 0.40
C SER A 120 0.11 0.69 0.64
N THR A 121 -0.35 1.36 -0.43
CA THR A 121 -1.34 2.42 -0.35
C THR A 121 -2.63 2.09 -1.11
N LEU A 122 -2.70 2.45 -2.38
CA LEU A 122 -3.90 2.39 -3.22
C LEU A 122 -4.49 0.97 -3.32
N ARG A 123 -3.64 -0.06 -3.37
CA ARG A 123 -4.11 -1.45 -3.40
C ARG A 123 -4.70 -1.91 -2.07
N VAL A 124 -4.21 -1.40 -0.93
CA VAL A 124 -4.77 -1.71 0.39
C VAL A 124 -6.17 -1.10 0.52
N ALA A 125 -6.38 0.10 -0.01
CA ALA A 125 -7.69 0.77 0.00
C ALA A 125 -8.79 -0.05 -0.70
N LEU A 126 -8.49 -0.70 -1.83
CA LEU A 126 -9.47 -1.45 -2.62
C LEU A 126 -9.76 -2.87 -2.13
N ARG A 127 -8.98 -3.40 -1.17
CA ARG A 127 -8.96 -4.85 -0.84
C ARG A 127 -10.09 -5.39 0.03
N SER A 128 -10.90 -4.58 0.72
CA SER A 128 -11.95 -5.13 1.58
C SER A 128 -13.34 -4.50 1.40
N GLU A 129 -14.36 -5.35 1.53
CA GLU A 129 -15.81 -5.19 1.30
C GLU A 129 -16.32 -5.57 -0.10
N HIS A 130 -15.56 -5.37 -1.19
CA HIS A 130 -16.00 -5.77 -2.55
C HIS A 130 -15.15 -6.87 -3.23
N GLU A 131 -13.92 -7.16 -2.75
CA GLU A 131 -13.09 -8.23 -3.31
C GLU A 131 -13.64 -9.66 -3.08
N VAL A 132 -14.68 -9.84 -2.25
CA VAL A 132 -15.40 -11.14 -2.19
C VAL A 132 -16.25 -11.39 -3.44
N ARG A 133 -16.52 -10.37 -4.28
CA ARG A 133 -17.24 -10.54 -5.56
C ARG A 133 -16.37 -10.60 -6.81
N GLU A 134 -15.18 -10.00 -6.87
CA GLU A 134 -14.48 -9.83 -8.16
C GLU A 134 -12.97 -10.09 -8.10
N ARG A 135 -12.54 -11.20 -8.72
CA ARG A 135 -11.16 -11.39 -9.18
C ARG A 135 -10.88 -10.37 -10.30
N GLY A 136 -10.49 -9.14 -9.98
CA GLY A 136 -10.42 -8.06 -10.98
C GLY A 136 -9.32 -6.99 -10.83
N VAL A 137 -8.60 -6.94 -9.70
CA VAL A 137 -7.58 -5.90 -9.42
C VAL A 137 -6.36 -5.96 -10.36
N ASP A 138 -6.27 -6.95 -11.25
CA ASP A 138 -5.19 -7.10 -12.23
C ASP A 138 -5.24 -6.13 -13.41
N TRP A 139 -6.36 -5.46 -13.69
CA TRP A 139 -6.37 -4.40 -14.72
C TRP A 139 -5.53 -3.20 -14.26
N HIS A 140 -5.70 -2.74 -13.03
CA HIS A 140 -4.97 -1.58 -12.50
C HIS A 140 -3.46 -1.84 -12.34
N ALA A 141 -3.06 -3.11 -12.18
CA ALA A 141 -1.66 -3.51 -12.21
C ALA A 141 -0.99 -3.29 -13.58
N ALA A 142 -1.77 -3.28 -14.68
CA ALA A 142 -1.26 -2.97 -16.03
C ALA A 142 -0.91 -1.47 -16.18
N TRP A 143 -1.58 -0.58 -15.44
CA TRP A 143 -1.41 0.88 -15.48
C TRP A 143 -0.48 1.39 -14.38
N CYS A 144 0.46 0.56 -13.93
CA CYS A 144 1.23 0.85 -12.75
C CYS A 144 2.15 2.06 -12.97
N LEU A 145 1.90 3.13 -12.20
CA LEU A 145 2.70 4.35 -12.09
C LEU A 145 4.21 4.07 -12.01
N SER A 146 4.62 2.99 -11.35
CA SER A 146 6.03 2.61 -11.24
C SER A 146 6.70 2.29 -12.58
N ARG A 147 5.97 1.77 -13.58
CA ARG A 147 6.51 1.52 -14.93
C ARG A 147 6.69 2.82 -15.71
N VAL A 148 5.74 3.73 -15.61
CA VAL A 148 5.87 5.06 -16.24
C VAL A 148 7.06 5.80 -15.65
N ALA A 149 7.16 5.83 -14.32
CA ALA A 149 8.29 6.42 -13.62
C ALA A 149 9.63 5.78 -14.00
N TYR A 150 9.66 4.47 -14.20
CA TYR A 150 10.84 3.76 -14.68
C TYR A 150 11.28 4.24 -16.06
N PHE A 151 10.38 4.28 -17.05
CA PHE A 151 10.75 4.72 -18.40
C PHE A 151 11.05 6.22 -18.48
N ASP A 152 10.38 7.04 -17.66
CA ASP A 152 10.72 8.45 -17.51
C ASP A 152 12.11 8.62 -16.89
N ALA A 153 12.48 7.81 -15.89
CA ALA A 153 13.83 7.77 -15.35
C ALA A 153 14.85 7.37 -16.41
N ILE A 154 14.58 6.34 -17.22
CA ILE A 154 15.45 5.96 -18.34
C ILE A 154 15.62 7.13 -19.31
N ARG A 155 14.52 7.78 -19.70
CA ARG A 155 14.55 8.93 -20.62
C ARG A 155 15.39 10.10 -20.10
N ARG A 156 15.33 10.39 -18.79
CA ARG A 156 16.03 11.54 -18.17
C ARG A 156 17.47 11.22 -17.77
N THR A 157 17.78 9.98 -17.46
CA THR A 157 19.07 9.60 -16.84
C THR A 157 20.00 8.83 -17.76
N SER A 158 19.56 8.49 -18.97
CA SER A 158 20.29 7.63 -19.90
C SER A 158 20.38 8.23 -21.31
N GLY A 159 21.28 7.65 -22.12
CA GLY A 159 21.36 7.92 -23.56
C GLY A 159 20.44 7.04 -24.41
N VAL A 160 19.50 6.28 -23.81
CA VAL A 160 18.54 5.47 -24.56
C VAL A 160 17.64 6.39 -25.38
N VAL A 161 17.65 6.19 -26.69
CA VAL A 161 16.79 6.93 -27.63
C VAL A 161 15.56 6.07 -27.94
N PHE A 162 14.40 6.50 -27.46
CA PHE A 162 13.11 5.97 -27.89
C PHE A 162 12.67 6.63 -29.19
N THR A 163 11.93 5.89 -30.02
CA THR A 163 11.34 6.45 -31.24
C THR A 163 10.31 7.53 -30.92
N ALA A 164 9.97 8.36 -31.90
CA ALA A 164 8.94 9.40 -31.72
C ALA A 164 7.59 8.80 -31.26
N GLU A 165 7.22 7.63 -31.80
CA GLU A 165 5.98 6.96 -31.41
C GLU A 165 6.05 6.42 -29.97
N GLN A 166 7.16 5.81 -29.58
CA GLN A 166 7.38 5.35 -28.20
C GLN A 166 7.32 6.51 -27.19
N GLN A 167 7.93 7.65 -27.52
CA GLN A 167 7.87 8.86 -26.69
C GLN A 167 6.43 9.36 -26.56
N ARG A 168 5.70 9.45 -27.68
CA ARG A 168 4.29 9.87 -27.71
C ARG A 168 3.41 8.98 -26.83
N LEU A 169 3.58 7.66 -26.92
CA LEU A 169 2.82 6.69 -26.12
C LEU A 169 3.20 6.74 -24.64
N LEU A 170 4.48 6.95 -24.32
CA LEU A 170 4.93 7.16 -22.95
C LEU A 170 4.36 8.44 -22.34
N ASP A 171 4.35 9.55 -23.09
CA ASP A 171 3.77 10.82 -22.65
C ASP A 171 2.24 10.72 -22.49
N LEU A 172 1.57 9.97 -23.36
CA LEU A 172 0.15 9.65 -23.24
C LEU A 172 -0.14 8.89 -21.95
N TRP A 173 0.63 7.85 -21.65
CA TRP A 173 0.50 7.08 -20.42
C TRP A 173 0.82 7.93 -19.18
N ALA A 174 1.88 8.74 -19.24
CA ALA A 174 2.25 9.67 -18.18
C ALA A 174 1.16 10.70 -17.89
N THR A 175 0.55 11.26 -18.94
CA THR A 175 -0.59 12.19 -18.81
C THR A 175 -1.72 11.52 -18.06
N LEU A 176 -2.14 10.32 -18.49
CA LEU A 176 -3.25 9.62 -17.83
C LEU A 176 -3.01 9.36 -16.35
N VAL A 177 -1.82 8.86 -15.99
CA VAL A 177 -1.45 8.60 -14.57
C VAL A 177 -1.45 9.90 -13.75
N ARG A 178 -1.06 11.03 -14.35
CA ARG A 178 -1.05 12.35 -13.71
C ARG A 178 -2.41 13.02 -13.66
N SER A 179 -3.37 12.61 -14.48
CA SER A 179 -4.65 13.34 -14.63
C SER A 179 -5.80 12.79 -13.77
N CYS A 180 -5.92 11.49 -13.56
CA CYS A 180 -7.01 10.91 -12.76
C CYS A 180 -6.56 9.86 -11.73
N GLY A 181 -7.54 9.32 -10.98
CA GLY A 181 -7.39 8.10 -10.20
C GLY A 181 -7.53 6.86 -11.08
N TRP A 182 -8.50 6.01 -10.76
CA TRP A 182 -8.78 4.79 -11.52
C TRP A 182 -9.76 5.00 -12.66
N TRP A 183 -9.73 4.07 -13.62
CA TRP A 183 -10.69 4.04 -14.71
C TRP A 183 -11.00 2.61 -15.14
N TRP A 184 -12.20 2.43 -15.67
CA TRP A 184 -12.80 1.17 -16.06
C TRP A 184 -13.28 1.27 -17.52
N PRO A 185 -12.51 0.71 -18.48
CA PRO A 185 -12.88 0.79 -19.88
C PRO A 185 -14.03 -0.14 -20.25
N ARG A 186 -14.98 0.38 -21.03
CA ARG A 186 -16.07 -0.37 -21.67
C ARG A 186 -16.23 0.13 -23.09
N GLU A 187 -16.87 -0.61 -23.97
CA GLU A 187 -16.96 -0.22 -25.39
C GLU A 187 -17.50 1.20 -25.61
N ASP A 188 -18.58 1.56 -24.90
CA ASP A 188 -19.30 2.82 -25.15
C ASP A 188 -19.14 3.88 -24.04
N VAL A 189 -18.72 3.46 -22.84
CA VAL A 189 -18.59 4.31 -21.65
C VAL A 189 -17.33 3.98 -20.87
N CYS A 190 -16.51 4.97 -20.56
CA CYS A 190 -15.40 4.83 -19.63
C CYS A 190 -15.79 5.45 -18.28
N THR A 191 -15.84 4.63 -17.23
CA THR A 191 -15.98 5.16 -15.86
C THR A 191 -14.62 5.62 -15.36
N VAL A 192 -14.55 6.81 -14.76
CA VAL A 192 -13.31 7.39 -14.21
C VAL A 192 -13.58 7.88 -12.79
N SER A 193 -12.71 7.51 -11.86
CA SER A 193 -12.78 7.96 -10.46
C SER A 193 -12.01 9.27 -10.30
N GLU A 194 -12.60 10.16 -9.51
CA GLU A 194 -11.88 11.25 -8.86
C GLU A 194 -10.75 10.73 -7.98
N ARG A 195 -9.88 11.65 -7.55
CA ARG A 195 -8.84 11.38 -6.55
C ARG A 195 -9.41 11.44 -5.12
N PRO A 196 -8.75 10.78 -4.15
CA PRO A 196 -9.08 11.03 -2.75
C PRO A 196 -8.84 12.50 -2.40
N VAL A 197 -9.66 13.02 -1.48
CA VAL A 197 -9.53 14.39 -0.94
C VAL A 197 -8.60 14.45 0.27
N GLU A 198 -8.39 13.32 0.95
CA GLU A 198 -7.36 13.15 1.98
C GLU A 198 -6.61 11.84 1.76
N LEU A 199 -5.29 11.87 1.94
CA LEU A 199 -4.43 10.68 1.88
C LEU A 199 -3.27 10.86 2.87
N HIS A 200 -3.18 9.94 3.83
CA HIS A 200 -2.18 9.94 4.90
C HIS A 200 -1.35 8.67 4.85
N THR A 201 -0.04 8.87 4.89
CA THR A 201 0.94 7.80 4.87
C THR A 201 2.03 8.03 5.88
N GLU A 202 2.72 6.96 6.25
CA GLU A 202 4.02 7.04 6.92
C GLU A 202 5.11 6.44 6.04
N VAL A 203 6.34 6.89 6.26
CA VAL A 203 7.55 6.27 5.71
C VAL A 203 7.90 5.07 6.58
N TRP A 204 8.12 3.91 5.96
CA TRP A 204 8.35 2.66 6.71
C TRP A 204 9.67 1.96 6.40
N ASP A 205 10.51 2.55 5.53
CA ASP A 205 11.88 2.12 5.31
C ASP A 205 12.82 3.29 4.98
N ASP A 206 14.12 2.99 4.86
CA ASP A 206 15.18 3.97 4.58
C ASP A 206 15.17 4.47 3.12
N ASP A 207 14.51 3.75 2.21
CA ASP A 207 14.38 4.11 0.80
C ASP A 207 13.24 5.12 0.55
N GLY A 208 12.50 5.49 1.58
CA GLY A 208 11.38 6.43 1.50
C GLY A 208 10.09 5.78 1.00
N LEU A 209 9.95 4.46 1.13
CA LEU A 209 8.69 3.77 0.88
C LEU A 209 7.62 4.28 1.82
N VAL A 210 6.42 4.45 1.26
CA VAL A 210 5.25 4.87 2.02
C VAL A 210 4.21 3.77 2.11
N ARG A 211 3.45 3.77 3.19
CA ARG A 211 2.28 2.91 3.39
C ARG A 211 1.15 3.72 4.03
N LEU A 212 -0.11 3.33 3.76
CA LEU A 212 -1.25 4.01 4.36
C LEU A 212 -1.21 3.89 5.88
N HIS A 213 -1.31 5.02 6.56
CA HIS A 213 -1.37 5.07 8.01
C HIS A 213 -1.94 6.40 8.47
N ARG A 214 -2.85 6.33 9.44
CA ARG A 214 -3.26 7.46 10.27
C ARG A 214 -3.73 6.94 11.62
N ALA A 215 -3.32 7.59 12.70
CA ALA A 215 -3.62 7.16 14.06
C ALA A 215 -4.86 7.83 14.68
N ASP A 216 -5.41 8.84 14.01
CA ASP A 216 -6.46 9.72 14.53
C ASP A 216 -7.60 9.98 13.52
N GLY A 217 -7.82 9.04 12.60
CA GLY A 217 -8.90 9.09 11.61
C GLY A 217 -8.61 8.23 10.38
N PRO A 218 -9.35 8.42 9.27
CA PRO A 218 -9.12 7.65 8.06
C PRO A 218 -7.82 8.06 7.38
N ALA A 219 -7.08 7.04 6.96
CA ALA A 219 -5.86 7.23 6.19
C ALA A 219 -6.15 7.67 4.74
N LEU A 220 -7.37 7.45 4.26
CA LEU A 220 -7.79 7.88 2.93
C LEU A 220 -9.29 8.22 2.94
N ARG A 221 -9.66 9.31 2.28
CA ARG A 221 -11.05 9.80 2.14
C ARG A 221 -11.32 10.25 0.72
N PHE A 222 -12.49 9.90 0.18
CA PHE A 222 -13.01 10.43 -1.08
C PHE A 222 -14.10 11.49 -0.86
N GLY A 223 -14.40 12.27 -1.90
CA GLY A 223 -15.35 13.39 -1.82
C GLY A 223 -16.80 12.99 -1.56
N ASP A 224 -17.15 11.71 -1.73
CA ASP A 224 -18.45 11.12 -1.36
C ASP A 224 -18.50 10.61 0.10
N GLY A 225 -17.43 10.77 0.87
CA GLY A 225 -17.33 10.30 2.25
C GLY A 225 -16.90 8.84 2.38
N TRP A 226 -16.49 8.18 1.28
CA TRP A 226 -15.90 6.85 1.40
C TRP A 226 -14.52 6.93 2.07
N ASP A 227 -14.44 6.31 3.25
CA ASP A 227 -13.28 6.35 4.13
C ASP A 227 -12.58 4.98 4.22
N VAL A 228 -11.25 5.01 4.25
CA VAL A 228 -10.40 3.85 4.54
C VAL A 228 -9.52 4.14 5.74
N HIS A 229 -9.67 3.32 6.79
CA HIS A 229 -8.81 3.35 7.97
C HIS A 229 -7.67 2.36 7.79
N ALA A 230 -6.45 2.77 8.15
CA ALA A 230 -5.27 1.94 8.03
C ALA A 230 -4.27 2.18 9.17
N TRP A 231 -3.77 1.08 9.72
CA TRP A 231 -2.73 1.06 10.74
C TRP A 231 -1.47 0.40 10.20
N HIS A 232 -0.38 1.17 10.07
CA HIS A 232 0.90 0.67 9.57
C HIS A 232 0.80 -0.15 8.25
N GLY A 233 0.00 0.32 7.29
CA GLY A 233 -0.26 -0.33 6.00
C GLY A 233 -1.32 -1.44 6.02
N THR A 234 -1.90 -1.74 7.17
CA THR A 234 -2.98 -2.74 7.33
C THR A 234 -4.32 -2.02 7.32
N ARG A 235 -5.22 -2.35 6.39
CA ARG A 235 -6.60 -1.83 6.42
C ARG A 235 -7.33 -2.41 7.63
N VAL A 236 -7.98 -1.54 8.39
CA VAL A 236 -8.69 -1.90 9.61
C VAL A 236 -10.09 -1.28 9.61
N PRO A 237 -11.05 -1.86 10.33
CA PRO A 237 -12.32 -1.17 10.60
C PRO A 237 -12.09 0.14 11.35
N SER A 238 -12.97 1.12 11.17
CA SER A 238 -12.83 2.44 11.79
C SER A 238 -12.72 2.38 13.33
N TRP A 239 -13.42 1.43 13.97
CA TRP A 239 -13.37 1.26 15.42
C TRP A 239 -11.98 1.00 15.97
N VAL A 240 -11.05 0.46 15.16
CA VAL A 240 -9.66 0.25 15.57
C VAL A 240 -8.95 1.57 15.84
N ILE A 241 -9.34 2.64 15.17
CA ILE A 241 -8.70 3.96 15.24
C ILE A 241 -9.56 4.92 16.08
N ASP A 242 -10.85 5.03 15.75
CA ASP A 242 -11.72 6.06 16.31
C ASP A 242 -12.12 5.79 17.75
N ALA A 243 -12.32 4.51 18.10
CA ALA A 243 -12.82 4.10 19.41
C ALA A 243 -12.46 2.64 19.73
N PRO A 244 -11.16 2.33 19.93
CA PRO A 244 -10.74 0.96 20.14
C PRO A 244 -11.20 0.40 21.48
N ASP A 245 -11.81 -0.78 21.41
CA ASP A 245 -12.49 -1.44 22.52
C ASP A 245 -11.95 -2.85 22.73
N VAL A 246 -11.60 -3.19 23.97
CA VAL A 246 -11.07 -4.50 24.35
C VAL A 246 -12.08 -5.61 24.02
N GLY A 247 -13.37 -5.40 24.31
CA GLY A 247 -14.39 -6.40 24.02
C GLY A 247 -14.52 -6.70 22.52
N ARG A 248 -14.36 -5.69 21.65
CA ARG A 248 -14.29 -5.87 20.19
C ARG A 248 -13.02 -6.60 19.77
N ILE A 249 -11.87 -6.26 20.36
CA ILE A 249 -10.60 -6.96 20.11
C ILE A 249 -10.73 -8.46 20.40
N GLU A 250 -11.32 -8.83 21.53
CA GLU A 250 -11.47 -10.26 21.90
C GLU A 250 -12.35 -11.05 20.92
N ARG A 251 -13.38 -10.40 20.36
CA ARG A 251 -14.33 -11.00 19.41
C ARG A 251 -13.87 -10.94 17.95
N GLU A 252 -12.89 -10.12 17.63
CA GLU A 252 -12.37 -9.98 16.27
C GLU A 252 -11.65 -11.25 15.84
N ALA A 253 -12.07 -11.81 14.70
CA ALA A 253 -11.55 -13.07 14.17
C ALA A 253 -10.20 -12.87 13.47
N ASN A 254 -10.01 -11.70 12.84
CA ASN A 254 -8.78 -11.40 12.14
C ASN A 254 -7.66 -11.01 13.11
N VAL A 255 -6.65 -11.88 13.22
CA VAL A 255 -5.49 -11.70 14.10
C VAL A 255 -4.74 -10.39 13.83
N GLU A 256 -4.64 -9.96 12.57
CA GLU A 256 -3.95 -8.71 12.21
C GLU A 256 -4.75 -7.48 12.65
N VAL A 257 -6.08 -7.51 12.50
CA VAL A 257 -6.95 -6.41 12.99
C VAL A 257 -6.85 -6.30 14.51
N ARG A 258 -6.83 -7.43 15.23
CA ARG A 258 -6.59 -7.43 16.68
C ARG A 258 -5.25 -6.82 17.05
N ARG A 259 -4.18 -7.23 16.36
CA ARG A 259 -2.84 -6.68 16.58
C ARG A 259 -2.84 -5.16 16.40
N CYS A 260 -3.40 -4.67 15.29
CA CYS A 260 -3.50 -3.23 15.03
C CYS A 260 -4.30 -2.50 16.13
N ALA A 261 -5.41 -3.08 16.60
CA ALA A 261 -6.22 -2.48 17.66
C ALA A 261 -5.50 -2.46 19.03
N ILE A 262 -4.78 -3.51 19.37
CA ILE A 262 -3.94 -3.52 20.58
C ILE A 262 -2.81 -2.50 20.46
N GLU A 263 -2.16 -2.41 19.31
CA GLU A 263 -1.10 -1.42 19.05
C GLU A 263 -1.63 0.02 19.08
N SER A 264 -2.85 0.26 18.58
CA SER A 264 -3.51 1.57 18.58
C SER A 264 -3.91 2.03 19.98
N ILE A 265 -4.43 1.13 20.83
CA ILE A 265 -4.64 1.40 22.27
C ILE A 265 -3.31 1.58 22.99
N GLY A 266 -2.29 0.84 22.57
CA GLY A 266 -1.05 0.67 23.31
C GLY A 266 -1.11 -0.54 24.23
N TRP A 267 -0.02 -1.30 24.28
CA TRP A 267 0.02 -2.57 25.02
C TRP A 267 -0.23 -2.43 26.53
N GLY A 268 0.22 -1.34 27.16
CA GLY A 268 -0.01 -1.10 28.59
C GLY A 268 -1.50 -0.97 28.90
N ASP A 269 -2.15 -0.01 28.24
CA ASP A 269 -3.58 0.26 28.40
C ASP A 269 -4.44 -0.95 28.02
N TYR A 270 -4.05 -1.72 27.01
CA TYR A 270 -4.73 -2.97 26.66
C TYR A 270 -4.60 -4.01 27.79
N ILE A 271 -3.41 -4.24 28.33
CA ILE A 271 -3.18 -5.19 29.43
C ILE A 271 -4.04 -4.84 30.64
N ASP A 272 -4.07 -3.57 31.02
CA ASP A 272 -4.81 -3.09 32.18
C ASP A 272 -6.31 -3.20 31.96
N ARG A 273 -6.83 -2.76 30.79
CA ARG A 273 -8.25 -2.81 30.46
C ARG A 273 -8.77 -4.24 30.24
N ALA A 274 -7.95 -5.13 29.68
CA ALA A 274 -8.29 -6.54 29.47
C ALA A 274 -8.09 -7.39 30.74
N GLY A 275 -7.47 -6.83 31.79
CA GLY A 275 -7.20 -7.56 33.03
C GLY A 275 -6.29 -8.77 32.82
N LEU A 276 -5.29 -8.67 31.95
CA LEU A 276 -4.43 -9.82 31.66
C LEU A 276 -3.63 -10.24 32.90
N ARG A 277 -3.58 -11.56 33.13
CA ARG A 277 -2.87 -12.12 34.27
C ARG A 277 -1.36 -12.03 34.08
N LEU A 278 -0.69 -11.28 34.94
CA LEU A 278 0.77 -11.28 35.02
C LEU A 278 1.27 -12.67 35.44
N VAL A 279 2.22 -13.19 34.69
CA VAL A 279 2.85 -14.50 34.91
C VAL A 279 4.17 -14.32 35.65
N ALA A 280 5.03 -13.44 35.14
CA ALA A 280 6.36 -13.21 35.69
C ALA A 280 6.93 -11.87 35.23
N VAL A 281 7.92 -11.37 35.99
CA VAL A 281 8.70 -10.16 35.68
C VAL A 281 10.19 -10.48 35.84
N ALA A 282 11.02 -9.95 34.96
CA ALA A 282 12.47 -10.01 35.07
C ALA A 282 13.11 -8.72 34.53
N PRO A 283 14.30 -8.32 35.00
CA PRO A 283 15.10 -7.29 34.33
C PRO A 283 15.38 -7.69 32.87
N ASP A 284 15.44 -6.74 31.94
CA ASP A 284 15.86 -7.01 30.55
C ASP A 284 17.39 -6.94 30.42
N PRO A 285 18.11 -8.07 30.26
CA PRO A 285 19.56 -8.05 30.09
C PRO A 285 19.99 -7.28 28.82
N GLY A 286 19.16 -7.31 27.77
CA GLY A 286 19.42 -6.63 26.51
C GLY A 286 19.07 -5.13 26.52
N ASN A 287 18.42 -4.64 27.58
CA ASN A 287 18.06 -3.23 27.76
C ASN A 287 18.16 -2.82 29.25
N PRO A 288 19.38 -2.62 29.79
CA PRO A 288 19.60 -2.31 31.19
C PRO A 288 18.73 -1.13 31.68
N GLY A 289 18.12 -1.30 32.85
CA GLY A 289 17.16 -0.33 33.43
C GLY A 289 15.72 -0.49 32.97
N SER A 290 15.43 -1.46 32.09
CA SER A 290 14.08 -1.84 31.69
C SER A 290 13.70 -3.24 32.20
N GLU A 291 12.39 -3.52 32.26
CA GLU A 291 11.85 -4.81 32.68
C GLU A 291 11.13 -5.51 31.53
N LEU A 292 11.21 -6.84 31.54
CA LEU A 292 10.39 -7.75 30.77
C LEU A 292 9.23 -8.23 31.63
N ARG A 293 7.99 -8.11 31.13
CA ARG A 293 6.79 -8.58 31.82
C ARG A 293 6.02 -9.56 30.94
N LEU A 294 5.71 -10.73 31.48
CA LEU A 294 5.03 -11.78 30.74
C LEU A 294 3.59 -11.92 31.25
N TYR A 295 2.63 -11.89 30.34
CA TYR A 295 1.20 -11.99 30.64
C TYR A 295 0.57 -13.16 29.90
N ASP A 296 -0.44 -13.79 30.50
CA ASP A 296 -1.28 -14.73 29.77
C ASP A 296 -2.14 -14.00 28.74
N LEU A 297 -2.22 -14.60 27.56
CA LEU A 297 -3.08 -14.18 26.47
C LEU A 297 -3.98 -15.37 26.06
N ARG A 298 -4.96 -15.11 25.19
CA ARG A 298 -5.88 -16.14 24.67
C ARG A 298 -5.16 -17.25 23.87
N ASP A 299 -5.89 -18.33 23.57
CA ASP A 299 -5.46 -19.41 22.67
C ASP A 299 -4.10 -20.03 22.98
N ARG A 300 -3.80 -20.27 24.27
CA ARG A 300 -2.53 -20.90 24.71
C ARG A 300 -1.30 -20.08 24.27
N THR A 301 -1.44 -18.77 24.27
CA THR A 301 -0.33 -17.82 24.01
C THR A 301 -0.07 -16.96 25.23
N ARG A 302 1.14 -16.43 25.32
CA ARG A 302 1.52 -15.36 26.25
C ARG A 302 1.97 -14.15 25.47
N VAL A 303 1.92 -12.99 26.09
CA VAL A 303 2.56 -11.78 25.56
C VAL A 303 3.69 -11.34 26.47
N LEU A 304 4.86 -11.16 25.88
CA LEU A 304 6.00 -10.52 26.49
C LEU A 304 5.95 -9.02 26.19
N LEU A 305 5.70 -8.21 27.22
CA LEU A 305 5.81 -6.76 27.14
C LEU A 305 7.27 -6.35 27.37
N ALA A 306 7.85 -5.71 26.37
CA ALA A 306 9.22 -5.19 26.40
C ALA A 306 9.25 -3.69 26.10
N VAL A 307 10.32 -3.03 26.53
CA VAL A 307 10.60 -1.62 26.26
C VAL A 307 11.67 -1.53 25.17
N ASN A 308 11.46 -0.66 24.18
CA ASN A 308 12.46 -0.46 23.13
C ASN A 308 13.79 0.08 23.72
N GLY A 309 14.91 -0.38 23.15
CA GLY A 309 16.26 0.03 23.58
C GLY A 309 16.62 1.44 23.12
N SER A 310 16.14 1.80 21.93
CA SER A 310 16.25 3.13 21.34
C SER A 310 15.14 4.05 21.82
N VAL A 311 15.45 5.34 21.86
CA VAL A 311 14.51 6.41 22.19
C VAL A 311 13.91 6.90 20.87
N GLU A 312 12.59 7.06 20.83
CA GLU A 312 11.89 7.62 19.67
C GLU A 312 12.28 9.10 19.47
N ARG A 313 11.95 9.70 18.32
CA ARG A 313 12.27 11.11 18.01
C ARG A 313 11.71 12.10 19.03
N ASP A 314 10.65 11.73 19.73
CA ASP A 314 9.97 12.52 20.77
C ASP A 314 10.56 12.35 22.18
N GLY A 315 11.60 11.52 22.35
CA GLY A 315 12.24 11.28 23.65
C GLY A 315 11.62 10.15 24.47
N HIS A 316 10.53 9.52 24.02
CA HIS A 316 9.90 8.41 24.74
C HIS A 316 10.42 7.05 24.28
N ARG A 317 10.28 6.03 25.15
CA ARG A 317 10.54 4.63 24.79
C ARG A 317 9.22 3.89 24.63
N ARG A 318 8.97 3.40 23.42
CA ARG A 318 7.76 2.63 23.12
C ARG A 318 7.78 1.27 23.83
N ARG A 319 6.63 0.85 24.35
CA ARG A 319 6.40 -0.52 24.82
C ARG A 319 5.78 -1.34 23.70
N TYR A 320 6.26 -2.56 23.50
CA TYR A 320 5.74 -3.47 22.48
C TYR A 320 5.51 -4.86 23.08
N GLY A 321 4.48 -5.55 22.60
CA GLY A 321 4.14 -6.91 22.99
C GLY A 321 4.56 -7.90 21.91
N LEU A 322 5.27 -8.95 22.32
CA LEU A 322 5.64 -10.08 21.48
C LEU A 322 4.88 -11.33 21.94
N THR A 323 4.14 -11.95 21.03
CA THR A 323 3.42 -13.19 21.34
C THR A 323 4.37 -14.38 21.37
N VAL A 324 4.30 -15.19 22.43
CA VAL A 324 5.13 -16.39 22.64
C VAL A 324 4.26 -17.58 23.07
N PRO A 325 4.74 -18.82 22.91
CA PRO A 325 4.04 -20.01 23.40
C PRO A 325 3.81 -19.96 24.92
N ASP A 326 2.65 -20.44 25.39
CA ASP A 326 2.30 -20.46 26.81
C ASP A 326 3.16 -21.39 27.69
N GLY A 327 3.89 -22.33 27.09
CA GLY A 327 4.84 -23.19 27.82
C GLY A 327 6.01 -22.41 28.42
N ILE A 328 6.31 -21.20 27.93
CA ILE A 328 7.43 -20.38 28.39
C ILE A 328 6.99 -19.53 29.59
N ALA A 329 7.50 -19.80 30.79
CA ALA A 329 7.14 -19.08 32.02
C ALA A 329 8.14 -18.00 32.45
N ASP A 330 9.36 -18.04 31.94
CA ASP A 330 10.41 -17.07 32.24
C ASP A 330 10.43 -15.94 31.18
N PRO A 331 10.34 -14.66 31.56
CA PRO A 331 10.38 -13.54 30.62
C PRO A 331 11.69 -13.45 29.82
N VAL A 332 12.83 -13.85 30.40
CA VAL A 332 14.14 -13.82 29.70
C VAL A 332 14.18 -14.91 28.63
N ALA A 333 13.71 -16.12 28.94
CA ALA A 333 13.52 -17.18 27.96
C ALA A 333 12.52 -16.79 26.86
N ALA A 334 11.43 -16.09 27.20
CA ALA A 334 10.48 -15.58 26.21
C ALA A 334 11.14 -14.57 25.26
N ALA A 335 11.96 -13.65 25.79
CA ALA A 335 12.73 -12.72 24.97
C ALA A 335 13.69 -13.49 24.05
N GLY A 336 14.47 -14.44 24.58
CA GLY A 336 15.38 -15.27 23.77
C GLY A 336 14.65 -16.01 22.65
N TRP A 337 13.50 -16.62 22.93
CA TRP A 337 12.69 -17.34 21.93
C TRP A 337 12.32 -16.46 20.74
N THR A 338 11.98 -15.18 20.97
CA THR A 338 11.61 -14.25 19.88
C THR A 338 12.76 -13.94 18.93
N TYR A 339 14.01 -14.19 19.35
CA TYR A 339 15.23 -14.07 18.53
C TYR A 339 15.78 -15.43 18.07
N GLY A 340 15.11 -16.54 18.37
CA GLY A 340 15.64 -17.88 18.11
C GLY A 340 16.84 -18.26 18.99
N LEU A 341 16.95 -17.67 20.19
CA LEU A 341 18.04 -17.88 21.15
C LEU A 341 17.54 -18.59 22.41
N SER A 342 18.46 -19.25 23.13
CA SER A 342 18.21 -19.67 24.51
C SER A 342 18.22 -18.49 25.49
N ALA A 343 17.69 -18.67 26.70
CA ALA A 343 17.73 -17.65 27.75
C ALA A 343 19.17 -17.24 28.10
N ASP A 344 20.09 -18.21 28.22
CA ASP A 344 21.50 -17.96 28.51
C ASP A 344 22.21 -17.18 27.41
N GLN A 345 21.87 -17.45 26.14
CA GLN A 345 22.41 -16.72 24.99
C GLN A 345 21.88 -15.28 24.98
N TYR A 346 20.57 -15.12 25.20
CA TYR A 346 19.93 -13.81 25.26
C TYR A 346 20.48 -12.95 26.41
N ALA A 347 20.71 -13.54 27.58
CA ALA A 347 21.26 -12.84 28.75
C ALA A 347 22.67 -12.26 28.54
N ARG A 348 23.40 -12.74 27.53
CA ARG A 348 24.74 -12.26 27.18
C ARG A 348 24.75 -11.15 26.12
N LEU A 349 23.58 -10.75 25.60
CA LEU A 349 23.50 -9.69 24.60
C LEU A 349 23.87 -8.33 25.22
N VAL A 350 24.96 -7.75 24.73
CA VAL A 350 25.39 -6.41 25.11
C VAL A 350 24.64 -5.41 24.23
N ARG A 351 23.43 -5.03 24.66
CA ARG A 351 22.58 -3.95 24.11
C ARG A 351 21.92 -4.24 22.75
N ARG A 352 20.59 -4.09 22.69
CA ARG A 352 19.81 -4.02 21.44
C ARG A 352 20.20 -2.73 20.68
N THR A 353 20.54 -2.82 19.39
CA THR A 353 20.60 -1.66 18.48
C THR A 353 19.22 -1.22 18.08
#